data_AF-A0A962RQG1-F1
#
_entry.id   AF-A0A962RQG1-F1
#
_cell.length_a   1.000
_cell.length_b   1.000
_cell.length_c   1.000
_cell.angle_alpha   90.00
_cell.angle_beta   90.00
_cell.angle_gamma   90.00
#
_symmetry.space_group_name_H-M   'P 1'
#
loop_
_entity.id
_entity.type
_entity.pdbx_description
1 polymer ?
#
loop_
_entity_poly.entity_id
_entity_poly.type
_entity_poly.pdbx_seq_one_letter_code
_entity_poly.pdbx_strand_id
1 'polypeptide(L)'
;MTTLCIDDLAPRATRKPDPRSHDPAAIEITRHARARMRRLGVSEFFLDLLLRFGNARRAGDGRRIRYFGRGAFRRMENYFGSFFGAAHREGLFDCYLVEAAAGDRVITLGFLREPRQRRAGTAPPRRALPPGTRSHALPRK
;
A
#
# COMPACT_ATOMS: atom_id res chain seq x y z
N MET A 1 -28.90 20.08 14.91
CA MET A 1 -28.18 20.00 13.62
C MET A 1 -26.77 20.49 13.87
N THR A 2 -25.83 19.59 14.11
CA THR A 2 -24.46 19.96 14.52
C THR A 2 -23.56 19.82 13.30
N THR A 3 -23.24 20.96 12.69
CA THR A 3 -22.28 21.09 11.60
C THR A 3 -20.88 20.77 12.15
N LEU A 4 -20.30 19.63 11.76
CA LEU A 4 -18.91 19.32 12.03
C LEU A 4 -18.04 20.19 11.11
N CYS A 5 -17.50 21.29 11.66
CA CYS A 5 -16.48 22.09 11.00
C CYS A 5 -15.18 21.26 10.86
N ILE A 6 -14.64 21.19 9.65
CA ILE A 6 -13.42 20.45 9.28
C ILE A 6 -12.16 21.32 9.51
N ASP A 7 -12.29 22.46 10.20
CA ASP A 7 -11.25 23.51 10.26
C ASP A 7 -10.14 23.31 11.30
N ASP A 8 -10.07 22.18 12.00
CA ASP A 8 -9.04 21.94 13.03
C ASP A 8 -7.91 20.97 12.59
N LEU A 9 -7.61 20.95 11.28
CA LEU A 9 -6.44 20.24 10.75
C LEU A 9 -5.23 21.19 10.62
N ALA A 10 -4.88 21.90 11.69
CA ALA A 10 -3.63 22.65 11.73
C ALA A 10 -2.43 21.68 11.68
N PRO A 11 -1.48 21.82 10.72
CA PRO A 11 -0.38 20.88 10.57
C PRO A 11 0.66 21.06 11.69
N ARG A 12 0.53 20.26 12.76
CA ARG A 12 1.60 20.09 13.75
C ARG A 12 2.73 19.25 13.17
N ALA A 13 3.61 19.89 12.42
CA ALA A 13 5.06 19.64 12.39
C ALA A 13 5.65 20.30 11.15
N THR A 14 6.41 21.39 11.34
CA THR A 14 7.44 21.84 10.40
C THR A 14 8.58 20.81 10.39
N ARG A 15 8.31 19.63 9.82
CA ARG A 15 9.34 18.65 9.50
C ARG A 15 9.75 18.91 8.06
N LYS A 16 11.05 19.20 7.88
CA LYS A 16 11.73 19.38 6.59
C LYS A 16 11.11 18.46 5.52
N PRO A 17 10.64 18.98 4.37
CA PRO A 17 10.05 18.16 3.33
C PRO A 17 11.04 17.05 2.98
N ASP A 18 10.58 15.80 2.98
CA ASP A 18 11.40 14.68 2.53
C ASP A 18 11.84 15.01 1.10
N PRO A 19 13.14 14.98 0.74
CA PRO A 19 13.59 15.24 -0.62
C PRO A 19 13.00 14.26 -1.67
N ARG A 20 12.24 13.25 -1.23
CA ARG A 20 11.46 12.32 -2.07
C ARG A 20 9.95 12.65 -2.13
N SER A 21 9.50 13.70 -1.45
CA SER A 21 8.15 14.25 -1.57
C SER A 21 8.11 15.11 -2.83
N HIS A 22 7.59 14.56 -3.91
CA HIS A 22 7.15 15.38 -5.03
C HIS A 22 6.05 16.30 -4.50
N ASP A 23 6.09 17.57 -4.88
CA ASP A 23 4.97 18.46 -4.66
C ASP A 23 3.75 17.84 -5.39
N PRO A 24 2.72 17.38 -4.67
CA PRO A 24 1.58 16.73 -5.31
C PRO A 24 0.90 17.65 -6.32
N ALA A 25 1.02 18.98 -6.17
CA ALA A 25 0.50 19.95 -7.12
C ALA A 25 1.25 19.98 -8.46
N ALA A 26 2.48 19.47 -8.52
CA ALA A 26 3.31 19.47 -9.73
C ALA A 26 3.23 18.18 -10.55
N ILE A 27 2.47 17.17 -10.10
CA ILE A 27 2.42 15.84 -10.74
C ILE A 27 1.28 15.77 -11.76
N GLU A 28 1.61 15.34 -12.98
CA GLU A 28 0.63 15.16 -14.05
C GLU A 28 -0.17 13.87 -13.84
N ILE A 29 -1.49 14.00 -13.66
CA ILE A 29 -2.40 12.84 -13.61
C ILE A 29 -2.94 12.56 -15.01
N THR A 30 -2.53 11.44 -15.60
CA THR A 30 -2.95 11.08 -16.97
C THR A 30 -4.46 10.82 -17.08
N ARG A 31 -4.99 10.95 -18.30
CA ARG A 31 -6.40 10.61 -18.61
C ARG A 31 -6.77 9.19 -18.19
N HIS A 32 -5.84 8.23 -18.36
CA HIS A 32 -6.03 6.84 -17.97
C HIS A 32 -6.14 6.69 -16.44
N ALA A 33 -5.23 7.32 -15.69
CA ALA A 33 -5.27 7.36 -14.23
C ALA A 33 -6.58 7.98 -13.71
N ARG A 34 -7.00 9.14 -14.23
CA ARG A 34 -8.27 9.79 -13.85
C ARG A 34 -9.48 8.90 -14.11
N ALA A 35 -9.52 8.23 -15.26
CA ALA A 35 -10.60 7.30 -15.58
C ALA A 35 -10.65 6.11 -14.59
N ARG A 36 -9.49 5.59 -14.18
CA ARG A 36 -9.39 4.52 -13.18
C ARG A 36 -9.79 4.99 -11.79
N MET A 37 -9.39 6.19 -11.35
CA MET A 37 -9.82 6.77 -10.07
C MET A 37 -11.33 6.82 -9.94
N ARG A 38 -12.00 7.36 -10.98
CA ARG A 38 -13.47 7.41 -11.04
C ARG A 38 -14.10 6.02 -10.97
N ARG A 39 -13.58 5.06 -11.74
CA ARG A 39 -14.10 3.67 -11.74
C ARG A 39 -13.89 2.95 -10.41
N LEU A 40 -12.83 3.29 -9.68
CA LEU A 40 -12.45 2.65 -8.42
C LEU A 40 -13.03 3.38 -7.19
N GLY A 41 -13.66 4.54 -7.36
CA GLY A 41 -14.12 5.37 -6.24
C GLY A 41 -12.96 5.92 -5.40
N VAL A 42 -11.76 6.03 -5.97
CA VAL A 42 -10.57 6.53 -5.26
C VAL A 42 -10.56 8.05 -5.37
N SER A 43 -10.71 8.72 -4.22
CA SER A 43 -10.58 10.18 -4.11
C SER A 43 -9.15 10.65 -4.34
N GLU A 44 -8.99 11.87 -4.83
CA GLU A 44 -7.69 12.57 -4.95
C GLU A 44 -6.94 12.62 -3.61
N PHE A 45 -7.66 12.68 -2.49
CA PHE A 45 -7.08 12.58 -1.16
C PHE A 45 -6.18 11.34 -0.97
N PHE A 46 -6.62 10.16 -1.43
CA PHE A 46 -5.82 8.93 -1.31
C PHE A 46 -4.61 8.92 -2.26
N LEU A 47 -4.74 9.58 -3.41
CA LEU A 47 -3.63 9.76 -4.33
C LEU A 47 -2.54 10.63 -3.68
N ASP A 48 -2.90 11.74 -3.06
CA ASP A 48 -1.96 12.62 -2.37
C ASP A 48 -1.24 11.90 -1.23
N LEU A 49 -1.98 11.10 -0.46
CA LEU A 49 -1.40 10.27 0.58
C LEU A 49 -0.41 9.23 0.03
N LEU A 50 -0.72 8.59 -1.10
CA LEU A 50 0.21 7.65 -1.76
C LEU A 50 1.47 8.34 -2.26
N LEU A 51 1.34 9.52 -2.86
CA LEU A 51 2.46 10.29 -3.39
C LEU A 51 3.39 10.75 -2.25
N ARG A 52 2.80 11.30 -1.18
CA ARG A 52 3.52 11.88 -0.05
C ARG A 52 4.09 10.85 0.91
N PHE A 53 3.33 9.81 1.23
CA PHE A 53 3.69 8.85 2.27
C PHE A 53 3.87 7.43 1.76
N GLY A 54 3.45 7.08 0.55
CA GLY A 54 3.54 5.71 0.02
C GLY A 54 4.96 5.17 -0.01
N ASN A 55 5.09 3.85 0.10
CA ASN A 55 6.36 3.17 -0.17
C ASN A 55 6.53 3.03 -1.68
N ALA A 56 7.71 3.32 -2.21
CA ALA A 56 8.02 3.11 -3.62
C ALA A 56 8.73 1.77 -3.87
N ARG A 57 8.35 1.07 -4.94
CA ARG A 57 9.06 -0.09 -5.49
C ARG A 57 9.27 0.11 -6.98
N ARG A 58 10.43 -0.27 -7.51
CA ARG A 58 10.66 -0.28 -8.96
C ARG A 58 9.76 -1.33 -9.61
N ALA A 59 9.14 -0.97 -10.73
CA ALA A 59 8.44 -1.87 -11.61
C ALA A 59 9.24 -2.02 -12.92
N GLY A 60 8.87 -3.01 -13.74
CA GLY A 60 9.43 -3.16 -15.07
C GLY A 60 9.34 -1.88 -15.89
N ASP A 61 10.23 -1.73 -16.87
CA ASP A 61 10.33 -0.58 -17.78
C ASP A 61 10.63 0.75 -17.07
N GLY A 62 11.38 0.71 -15.97
CA GLY A 62 11.79 1.91 -15.23
C GLY A 62 10.67 2.61 -14.45
N ARG A 63 9.45 2.09 -14.47
CA ARG A 63 8.30 2.65 -13.75
C ARG A 63 8.44 2.44 -12.24
N ARG A 64 7.64 3.16 -11.46
CA ARG A 64 7.60 3.00 -9.99
C ARG A 64 6.18 2.73 -9.54
N ILE A 65 6.02 1.84 -8.57
CA ILE A 65 4.76 1.55 -7.91
C ILE A 65 4.83 2.15 -6.51
N ARG A 66 3.85 2.99 -6.15
CA ARG A 66 3.64 3.41 -4.76
C ARG A 66 2.46 2.68 -4.14
N TYR A 67 2.63 2.27 -2.88
CA TYR A 67 1.63 1.52 -2.12
C TYR A 67 1.70 1.84 -0.63
N PHE A 68 0.60 1.60 0.09
CA PHE A 68 0.56 1.77 1.53
C PHE A 68 1.14 0.56 2.27
N GLY A 69 2.45 0.62 2.53
CA GLY A 69 3.16 -0.35 3.38
C GLY A 69 3.28 0.08 4.84
N ARG A 70 3.84 -0.78 5.69
CA ARG A 70 4.09 -0.47 7.13
C ARG A 70 4.89 0.82 7.33
N GLY A 71 5.85 1.10 6.45
CA GLY A 71 6.63 2.35 6.47
C GLY A 71 5.79 3.58 6.14
N ALA A 72 4.84 3.46 5.20
CA ALA A 72 3.91 4.53 4.86
C ALA A 72 2.97 4.84 6.03
N PHE A 73 2.41 3.82 6.68
CA PHE A 73 1.57 4.00 7.86
C PHE A 73 2.30 4.68 9.01
N ARG A 74 3.54 4.28 9.30
CA ARG A 74 4.34 4.94 10.33
C ARG A 74 4.61 6.41 9.99
N ARG A 75 4.81 6.74 8.71
CA ARG A 75 4.96 8.15 8.28
C ARG A 75 3.66 8.93 8.44
N MET A 76 2.53 8.34 8.10
CA MET A 76 1.21 8.97 8.26
C MET A 76 0.83 9.14 9.72
N GLU A 77 1.06 8.15 10.57
CA GLU A 77 0.85 8.24 12.03
C GLU A 77 1.74 9.32 12.66
N ASN A 78 2.99 9.46 12.22
CA ASN A 78 3.84 10.56 12.66
C ASN A 78 3.36 11.94 12.17
N TYR A 79 2.62 12.01 11.05
CA TYR A 79 2.18 13.26 10.44
C TYR A 79 0.80 13.70 10.96
N PHE A 80 -0.15 12.78 11.03
CA PHE A 80 -1.54 13.02 11.47
C PHE A 80 -1.76 12.70 12.95
N GLY A 81 -0.79 12.08 13.62
CA GLY A 81 -0.92 11.62 15.00
C GLY A 81 -1.78 10.36 15.15
N SER A 82 -2.15 10.06 16.40
CA SER A 82 -2.83 8.82 16.81
C SER A 82 -4.21 8.61 16.17
N PHE A 83 -4.83 9.67 15.63
CA PHE A 83 -6.12 9.60 14.93
C PHE A 83 -6.06 8.67 13.71
N PHE A 84 -4.92 8.62 13.02
CA PHE A 84 -4.73 7.80 11.82
C PHE A 84 -4.66 6.30 12.13
N GLY A 85 -4.23 5.92 13.35
CA GLY A 85 -4.13 4.53 13.78
C GLY A 85 -5.48 3.81 13.83
N ALA A 86 -6.57 4.55 14.08
CA ALA A 86 -7.94 4.00 14.09
C ALA A 86 -8.47 3.76 12.66
N ALA A 87 -8.27 4.71 11.75
CA ALA A 87 -8.75 4.66 10.36
C ALA A 87 -8.09 3.55 9.51
N HIS A 88 -6.88 3.12 9.87
CA HIS A 88 -6.16 2.03 9.17
C HIS A 88 -6.93 0.70 9.15
N ARG A 89 -7.88 0.46 10.07
CA ARG A 89 -8.58 -0.82 10.21
C ARG A 89 -9.69 -1.06 9.18
N GLU A 90 -10.06 -0.06 8.39
CA GLU A 90 -11.24 -0.12 7.51
C GLU A 90 -10.94 -0.55 6.06
N GLY A 91 -9.71 -0.98 5.73
CA GLY A 91 -9.36 -1.46 4.38
C GLY A 91 -9.28 -0.36 3.31
N LEU A 92 -9.42 0.91 3.69
CA LEU A 92 -9.38 2.07 2.79
C LEU A 92 -8.02 2.30 2.12
N PHE A 93 -6.95 1.65 2.60
CA PHE A 93 -5.57 1.83 2.15
C PHE A 93 -5.03 0.71 1.26
N ASP A 94 -5.88 -0.16 0.72
CA ASP A 94 -5.46 -1.25 -0.17
C ASP A 94 -5.30 -0.79 -1.64
N CYS A 95 -4.89 0.46 -1.88
CA CYS A 95 -4.65 0.99 -3.21
C CYS A 95 -3.16 1.20 -3.52
N TYR A 96 -2.85 1.21 -4.81
CA TYR A 96 -1.53 1.50 -5.35
C TYR A 96 -1.63 2.39 -6.59
N LEU A 97 -0.56 3.12 -6.87
CA LEU A 97 -0.40 3.86 -8.11
C LEU A 97 0.87 3.40 -8.83
N VAL A 98 0.85 3.59 -10.15
CA VAL A 98 2.03 3.45 -11.01
C VAL A 98 2.38 4.84 -11.53
N GLU A 99 3.62 5.24 -11.35
CA GLU A 99 4.18 6.50 -11.84
C GLU A 99 5.36 6.26 -12.79
N ALA A 100 5.66 7.28 -13.58
CA ALA A 100 6.86 7.32 -14.41
C ALA A 100 8.14 7.26 -13.55
N ALA A 101 9.27 6.90 -14.16
CA ALA A 101 10.56 6.77 -13.47
C ALA A 101 10.95 8.04 -12.70
N ALA A 102 10.68 9.21 -13.30
CA ALA A 102 10.96 10.53 -12.75
C ALA A 102 10.00 10.95 -11.63
N GLY A 103 8.86 10.26 -11.47
CA GLY A 103 7.85 10.56 -10.45
C GLY A 103 7.00 11.81 -10.73
N ASP A 104 7.08 12.33 -11.95
CA ASP A 104 6.37 13.51 -12.45
C ASP A 104 4.99 13.21 -13.04
N ARG A 105 4.69 11.94 -13.33
CA ARG A 105 3.45 11.53 -14.00
C ARG A 105 2.84 10.26 -13.42
N VAL A 106 1.56 10.30 -13.08
CA VAL A 106 0.77 9.13 -12.66
C VAL A 106 0.13 8.46 -13.87
N ILE A 107 0.55 7.21 -14.12
CA ILE A 107 0.14 6.41 -15.27
C ILE A 107 -1.19 5.70 -14.98
N THR A 108 -1.32 5.05 -13.83
CA THR A 108 -2.54 4.31 -13.47
C THR A 108 -2.68 4.11 -11.96
N LEU A 109 -3.88 3.72 -11.53
CA LEU A 109 -4.21 3.33 -10.16
C LEU A 109 -4.95 1.99 -10.13
N GLY A 110 -4.84 1.30 -9.00
CA GLY A 110 -5.51 0.03 -8.74
C GLY A 110 -5.67 -0.26 -7.26
N PHE A 111 -6.48 -1.27 -6.95
CA PHE A 111 -6.48 -1.90 -5.63
C PHE A 111 -5.52 -3.10 -5.65
N LEU A 112 -4.79 -3.29 -4.56
CA LEU A 112 -4.08 -4.52 -4.26
C LEU A 112 -5.13 -5.61 -4.01
N ARG A 113 -5.65 -6.23 -5.08
CA ARG A 113 -6.44 -7.46 -5.00
C ARG A 113 -5.50 -8.64 -4.74
N GLU A 114 -4.89 -8.63 -3.58
CA GLU A 114 -4.42 -9.83 -2.92
C GLU A 114 -4.44 -9.51 -1.43
N PRO A 115 -5.05 -10.34 -0.59
CA PRO A 115 -4.94 -10.15 0.84
C PRO A 115 -3.44 -10.04 1.13
N ARG A 116 -3.05 -9.09 1.97
CA ARG A 116 -1.84 -9.25 2.77
C ARG A 116 -1.96 -10.62 3.42
N GLN A 117 -1.44 -11.67 2.78
CA GLN A 117 -1.14 -12.92 3.45
C GLN A 117 -0.21 -12.48 4.55
N ARG A 118 -0.80 -12.48 5.74
CA ARG A 118 -0.13 -12.41 7.01
C ARG A 118 1.18 -13.18 6.83
N ARG A 119 2.30 -12.49 6.88
CA ARG A 119 3.52 -13.06 7.47
C ARG A 119 3.23 -13.29 8.97
N ALA A 120 2.22 -14.10 9.26
CA ALA A 120 2.16 -14.89 10.47
C ALA A 120 2.86 -16.18 10.06
N GLY A 121 3.93 -16.53 10.77
CA GLY A 121 4.69 -17.75 10.55
C GLY A 121 3.82 -19.00 10.72
N THR A 122 3.06 -19.33 9.69
CA THR A 122 2.44 -20.64 9.53
C THR A 122 3.33 -21.37 8.57
N ALA A 123 4.15 -22.27 9.12
CA ALA A 123 4.81 -23.28 8.31
C ALA A 123 3.79 -23.92 7.37
N PRO A 124 4.15 -24.27 6.12
CA PRO A 124 3.24 -24.99 5.25
C PRO A 124 2.70 -26.21 6.01
N PRO A 125 1.41 -26.58 5.85
CA PRO A 125 0.90 -27.79 6.47
C PRO A 125 1.82 -28.92 6.05
N ARG A 126 2.55 -29.49 7.02
CA ARG A 126 3.34 -30.70 6.79
C ARG A 126 2.34 -31.70 6.24
N ARG A 127 2.48 -32.00 4.95
CA ARG A 127 1.76 -33.07 4.28
C ARG A 127 1.97 -34.30 5.17
N ALA A 128 0.93 -34.69 5.90
CA ALA A 128 0.99 -35.88 6.74
C ALA A 128 1.31 -37.02 5.79
N LEU A 129 2.53 -37.56 5.89
CA LEU A 129 2.85 -38.82 5.25
C LEU A 129 1.88 -39.86 5.81
N PRO A 130 1.23 -40.66 4.97
CA PRO A 130 0.37 -41.73 5.45
C PRO A 130 1.20 -42.67 6.34
N PRO A 131 0.72 -43.03 7.55
CA PRO A 131 1.40 -44.01 8.38
C PRO A 131 1.20 -45.39 7.74
N GLY A 132 2.22 -45.88 7.02
CA GLY A 132 2.17 -47.26 6.56
C GLY A 132 3.00 -47.59 5.33
N THR A 133 4.32 -47.53 5.46
CA THR A 133 5.18 -48.48 4.74
C THR A 133 6.16 -49.06 5.75
N ARG A 134 5.74 -50.15 6.40
CA ARG A 134 6.68 -51.04 7.09
C ARG A 134 7.60 -51.61 6.02
N SER A 135 8.89 -51.29 6.14
CA SER A 135 9.96 -52.03 5.48
C SER A 135 9.80 -53.51 5.82
N HIS A 136 9.32 -54.31 4.87
CA HIS A 136 9.60 -55.74 4.89
C HIS A 136 10.89 -55.95 4.12
N ALA A 137 11.91 -56.33 4.89
CA ALA A 137 13.19 -56.79 4.40
C ALA A 137 13.00 -57.95 3.40
N LEU A 138 13.74 -57.87 2.30
CA LEU A 138 13.97 -58.99 1.38
C LEU A 138 14.66 -60.13 2.15
N PRO A 139 14.17 -61.38 2.09
CA PRO A 139 15.00 -62.52 2.42
C PRO A 139 15.97 -62.80 1.26
N ARG A 140 17.26 -62.79 1.59
CA ARG A 140 18.33 -63.37 0.77
C ARG A 140 18.01 -64.82 0.43
N LYS A 141 18.16 -65.19 -0.84
CA LYS A 141 18.62 -66.52 -1.28
C LYS A 141 19.59 -66.31 -2.43
#